data_AF-A0A1I5G3M1-F1
#
_entry.id   AF-A0A1I5G3M1-F1
#
_cell.length_a   1.000
_cell.length_b   1.000
_cell.length_c   1.000
_cell.angle_alpha   90.00
_cell.angle_beta   90.00
_cell.angle_gamma   90.00
#
_symmetry.space_group_name_H-M   'P 1'
#
loop_
_entity.id
_entity.type
_entity.pdbx_description
1 polymer ?
#
loop_
_entity_poly.entity_id
_entity_poly.type
_entity_poly.pdbx_seq_one_letter_code
_entity_poly.pdbx_strand_id
1 'polypeptide(L)'
;MFDEPWQASAFALAVALQDRGVLDRRDFAVALGGELESGHDYWDAWLAALEQLLAEHGLTNPGSLDERTAAWRRAAAATPHGSPVTLDADPQRLRHP
;
A
#
# COMPACT_ATOMS: atom_id res chain seq x y z
N MET A 1 9.76 -16.21 4.00
CA MET A 1 9.60 -15.76 5.39
C MET A 1 9.11 -14.32 5.33
N PHE A 2 8.32 -13.87 6.31
CA PHE A 2 8.01 -12.44 6.45
C PHE A 2 9.04 -11.86 7.42
N ASP A 3 9.81 -10.91 6.94
CA ASP A 3 10.85 -10.21 7.69
C ASP A 3 10.26 -8.99 8.41
N GLU A 4 9.21 -8.41 7.84
CA GLU A 4 8.52 -7.25 8.40
C GLU A 4 7.00 -7.48 8.50
N PRO A 5 6.31 -6.96 9.54
CA PRO A 5 4.87 -7.16 9.73
C PRO A 5 3.99 -6.71 8.54
N TRP A 6 4.43 -5.70 7.80
CA TRP A 6 3.70 -5.19 6.65
C TRP A 6 3.64 -6.20 5.50
N GLN A 7 4.65 -7.07 5.35
CA GLN A 7 4.73 -8.05 4.28
C GLN A 7 3.62 -9.10 4.39
N ALA A 8 3.35 -9.57 5.61
CA ALA A 8 2.24 -10.48 5.88
C ALA A 8 0.89 -9.83 5.56
N SER A 9 0.75 -8.53 5.84
CA SER A 9 -0.47 -7.77 5.55
C SER A 9 -0.68 -7.58 4.04
N ALA A 10 0.37 -7.23 3.30
CA ALA A 10 0.33 -7.10 1.84
C ALA A 10 -0.03 -8.43 1.16
N PHE A 11 0.58 -9.53 1.62
CA PHE A 11 0.25 -10.88 1.16
C PHE A 11 -1.22 -11.24 1.43
N ALA A 12 -1.70 -11.05 2.66
CA ALA A 12 -3.07 -11.36 3.03
C ALA A 12 -4.09 -10.55 2.23
N LEU A 13 -3.81 -9.27 1.95
CA LEU A 13 -4.63 -8.41 1.12
C LEU A 13 -4.69 -8.93 -0.33
N ALA A 14 -3.54 -9.23 -0.93
CA ALA A 14 -3.47 -9.76 -2.29
C ALA A 14 -4.28 -11.07 -2.43
N VAL A 15 -4.11 -12.01 -1.49
CA VAL A 15 -4.87 -13.27 -1.47
C VAL A 15 -6.37 -13.00 -1.34
N ALA A 16 -6.77 -12.12 -0.41
CA ALA A 16 -8.18 -11.80 -0.17
C ALA A 16 -8.87 -11.13 -1.37
N LEU A 17 -8.11 -10.41 -2.20
CA LEU A 17 -8.60 -9.81 -3.45
C LEU A 17 -8.68 -10.86 -4.57
N GLN A 18 -7.70 -11.76 -4.66
CA GLN A 18 -7.73 -12.88 -5.61
C GLN A 18 -8.89 -13.84 -5.33
N ASP A 19 -9.13 -14.20 -4.06
CA ASP A 19 -10.23 -15.08 -3.68
C ASP A 19 -11.61 -14.47 -4.00
N ARG A 20 -11.71 -13.14 -4.04
CA ARG A 20 -12.91 -12.41 -4.46
C ARG A 20 -13.01 -12.21 -5.98
N GLY A 21 -12.03 -12.67 -6.75
CA GLY A 21 -11.96 -12.46 -8.20
C GLY A 21 -11.73 -11.01 -8.62
N VAL A 22 -11.31 -10.15 -7.67
CA VAL A 22 -11.02 -8.74 -7.95
C VAL A 22 -9.67 -8.59 -8.66
N LEU A 23 -8.70 -9.42 -8.27
CA LEU A 23 -7.41 -9.54 -8.93
C LEU A 23 -7.26 -10.95 -9.51
N ASP A 24 -6.84 -11.05 -10.77
CA ASP A 24 -6.47 -12.35 -11.32
C ASP A 24 -5.05 -12.74 -10.85
N ARG A 25 -4.87 -14.02 -10.54
CA ARG A 25 -3.58 -14.52 -10.05
C ARG A 25 -2.49 -14.50 -11.13
N ARG A 26 -2.84 -14.70 -12.41
CA ARG A 26 -1.89 -14.65 -13.52
C ARG A 26 -1.46 -13.22 -13.79
N ASP A 27 -2.40 -12.28 -13.80
CA ASP A 27 -2.08 -10.87 -13.99
C ASP A 27 -1.16 -10.36 -12.87
N PHE A 28 -1.41 -10.78 -11.62
CA PHE A 28 -0.50 -10.54 -10.51
C PHE A 28 0.91 -11.10 -10.71
N ALA A 29 1.02 -12.35 -11.20
CA ALA A 29 2.33 -12.95 -11.47
C ALA A 29 3.09 -12.22 -12.58
N VAL A 30 2.39 -11.73 -13.61
CA VAL A 30 2.99 -10.94 -14.71
C VAL A 30 3.49 -9.60 -14.18
N ALA A 31 2.67 -8.86 -13.44
CA ALA A 31 3.05 -7.58 -12.86
C ALA A 31 4.25 -7.74 -11.90
N LEU A 32 4.22 -8.74 -11.02
CA LEU A 32 5.33 -9.05 -10.13
C LEU A 32 6.63 -9.37 -10.88
N GLY A 33 6.54 -10.12 -11.99
CA GLY A 33 7.70 -10.40 -12.84
C GLY A 33 8.33 -9.12 -13.38
N GLY A 34 7.52 -8.18 -13.88
CA GLY A 34 8.01 -6.89 -14.37
C GLY A 34 8.69 -6.06 -13.29
N GLU A 35 8.13 -6.02 -12.08
CA GLU A 35 8.71 -5.29 -10.95
C GLU A 35 10.01 -5.94 -10.42
N LEU A 36 10.13 -7.27 -10.49
CA LEU A 36 11.39 -7.95 -10.16
C LEU A 36 12.48 -7.65 -11.20
N GLU A 37 12.11 -7.58 -12.48
CA GLU A 37 13.03 -7.22 -13.56
C GLU A 37 13.50 -5.75 -13.48
N SER A 38 12.72 -4.87 -12.87
CA SER A 38 13.09 -3.46 -12.64
C SER A 38 14.15 -3.29 -11.53
N GLY A 39 14.41 -4.36 -10.76
CA GLY A 39 15.44 -4.41 -9.72
C GLY A 39 14.95 -4.15 -8.30
N HIS A 40 13.63 -4.19 -8.06
CA HIS A 40 13.08 -4.12 -6.71
C HIS A 40 13.42 -5.36 -5.88
N ASP A 41 13.58 -5.17 -4.56
CA ASP A 41 13.60 -6.29 -3.62
C ASP A 41 12.26 -7.03 -3.64
N TYR A 42 12.25 -8.32 -3.31
CA TYR A 42 11.08 -9.19 -3.51
C TYR A 42 9.76 -8.64 -2.95
N TRP A 43 9.78 -8.11 -1.72
CA TRP A 43 8.57 -7.59 -1.08
C TRP A 43 8.18 -6.19 -1.57
N ASP A 44 9.15 -5.38 -1.99
CA ASP A 44 8.87 -4.09 -2.62
C ASP A 44 8.28 -4.30 -4.01
N ALA A 45 8.80 -5.26 -4.79
CA ALA A 45 8.22 -5.69 -6.06
C ALA A 45 6.79 -6.22 -5.89
N TRP A 46 6.55 -7.01 -4.83
CA TRP A 46 5.22 -7.52 -4.49
C TRP A 46 4.23 -6.39 -4.19
N LEU A 47 4.64 -5.39 -3.41
CA LEU A 47 3.80 -4.25 -3.09
C LEU A 47 3.53 -3.39 -4.33
N ALA A 48 4.57 -3.09 -5.13
CA ALA A 48 4.45 -2.32 -6.36
C ALA A 48 3.48 -2.97 -7.36
N ALA A 49 3.59 -4.29 -7.58
CA ALA A 49 2.68 -5.04 -8.44
C ALA A 49 1.23 -5.01 -7.94
N LEU A 50 1.03 -5.07 -6.61
CA LEU A 50 -0.30 -4.96 -6.00
C LEU A 50 -0.89 -3.55 -6.22
N GLU A 51 -0.11 -2.50 -6.00
CA GLU A 51 -0.53 -1.11 -6.18
C GLU A 51 -0.86 -0.81 -7.65
N GLN A 52 -0.03 -1.29 -8.58
CA GLN A 52 -0.26 -1.16 -10.02
C GLN A 52 -1.62 -1.77 -10.41
N LEU A 53 -1.87 -3.02 -10.05
CA LEU A 53 -3.11 -3.69 -10.43
C LEU A 53 -4.33 -3.07 -9.75
N LEU A 54 -4.23 -2.64 -8.50
CA LEU A 54 -5.32 -1.91 -7.84
C LEU A 54 -5.66 -0.60 -8.56
N ALA A 55 -4.65 0.11 -9.08
CA ALA A 55 -4.85 1.32 -9.86
C ALA A 55 -5.47 1.03 -11.24
N GLU A 56 -5.01 -0.01 -11.94
CA GLU A 56 -5.56 -0.44 -13.24
C GLU A 56 -7.03 -0.85 -13.14
N HIS A 57 -7.42 -1.50 -12.04
CA HIS A 57 -8.80 -1.86 -11.75
C HIS A 57 -9.66 -0.68 -11.25
N GLY A 58 -9.09 0.53 -11.13
CA GLY A 58 -9.78 1.73 -10.65
C GLY A 58 -10.18 1.69 -9.18
N LEU A 59 -9.61 0.78 -8.39
CA LEU A 59 -9.88 0.62 -6.96
C LEU A 59 -9.06 1.60 -6.12
N THR A 60 -7.94 2.06 -6.67
CA THR A 60 -7.13 3.15 -6.15
C THR A 60 -6.79 4.11 -7.27
N ASN A 61 -6.41 5.33 -6.91
CA ASN A 61 -5.75 6.26 -7.82
C ASN A 61 -4.32 6.50 -7.28
N PRO A 62 -3.24 6.42 -8.08
CA PRO A 62 -1.88 6.66 -7.61
C PRO A 62 -1.76 7.94 -6.76
N GLY A 63 -2.38 9.04 -7.21
CA GLY A 63 -2.39 10.30 -6.45
C GLY A 63 -3.06 10.18 -5.08
N SER A 64 -4.12 9.37 -4.95
CA SER A 64 -4.79 9.14 -3.66
C SER A 64 -3.96 8.31 -2.70
N LEU A 65 -3.13 7.40 -3.21
CA LEU A 65 -2.22 6.59 -2.41
C LEU A 65 -1.04 7.42 -1.91
N ASP A 66 -0.48 8.27 -2.79
CA ASP A 66 0.56 9.23 -2.43
C ASP A 66 0.06 10.21 -1.37
N GLU A 67 -1.14 10.77 -1.55
CA GLU A 67 -1.77 11.65 -0.58
C GLU A 67 -2.02 10.95 0.76
N ARG A 68 -2.48 9.69 0.73
CA ARG A 68 -2.70 8.90 1.94
C ARG A 68 -1.39 8.63 2.66
N THR A 69 -0.33 8.28 1.94
CA THR A 69 1.01 8.07 2.49
C THR A 69 1.56 9.36 3.10
N ALA A 70 1.40 10.48 2.40
CA ALA A 70 1.80 11.80 2.90
C ALA A 70 1.01 12.19 4.16
N ALA A 71 -0.31 11.92 4.21
CA ALA A 71 -1.15 12.15 5.37
C ALA A 71 -0.67 11.35 6.59
N TRP A 72 -0.37 10.07 6.41
CA TRP A 72 0.19 9.25 7.48
C TRP A 72 1.56 9.73 7.96
N ARG A 73 2.46 10.14 7.04
CA ARG A 73 3.76 10.74 7.40
C ARG A 73 3.59 12.02 8.23
N ARG A 74 2.66 12.89 7.84
CA ARG A 74 2.35 14.12 8.59
C ARG A 74 1.74 13.82 9.96
N ALA A 75 0.78 12.89 10.03
CA ALA A 75 0.19 12.44 11.28
C ALA A 75 1.24 11.85 12.22
N ALA A 76 2.14 11.01 11.72
CA ALA A 76 3.24 10.44 12.51
C ALA A 76 4.17 11.53 13.05
N ALA A 77 4.52 12.52 12.23
CA ALA A 77 5.36 13.65 12.65
C ALA A 77 4.68 14.57 13.68
N ALA A 78 3.34 14.68 13.64
CA ALA A 78 2.55 15.49 14.58
C ALA A 78 2.18 14.74 15.86
N THR A 79 2.35 13.40 15.91
CA THR A 79 1.99 12.57 17.07
C THR A 79 3.14 12.57 18.09
N PRO A 80 2.91 12.99 19.35
CA PRO A 80 3.93 12.89 20.39
C PRO A 80 4.44 11.46 20.59
N HIS A 81 5.74 11.31 20.87
CA HIS A 81 6.33 9.99 21.12
C HIS A 81 5.58 9.23 22.23
N GLY A 82 5.31 7.95 22.00
CA GLY A 82 4.56 7.09 22.92
C GLY A 82 3.04 7.15 22.76
N SER A 83 2.52 8.01 21.88
CA SER A 83 1.08 8.05 21.54
C SER A 83 0.79 7.30 20.23
N PRO A 84 -0.39 6.69 20.08
CA PRO A 84 -0.78 6.02 18.84
C PRO A 84 -0.93 7.03 17.69
N VAL A 85 -0.35 6.72 16.53
CA VAL A 85 -0.52 7.52 15.32
C VAL A 85 -1.90 7.26 14.74
N THR A 86 -2.66 8.33 14.52
CA THR A 86 -3.98 8.27 13.85
C THR A 86 -4.01 9.31 12.73
N LEU A 87 -4.78 9.06 11.66
CA LEU A 87 -4.89 10.01 10.54
C LEU A 87 -5.49 11.35 10.96
N ASP A 88 -6.23 11.41 12.07
CA ASP A 88 -6.80 12.66 12.59
C ASP A 88 -5.73 13.60 13.16
N ALA A 89 -4.54 13.07 13.46
CA ALA A 89 -3.39 13.88 13.83
C ALA A 89 -2.75 14.61 12.62
N ASP A 90 -3.17 14.34 11.37
CA ASP A 90 -2.66 15.05 10.19
C ASP A 90 -3.05 16.55 10.26
N PRO A 91 -2.07 17.48 10.33
CA PRO A 91 -2.34 18.91 10.40
C PRO A 91 -3.11 19.47 9.21
N GLN A 92 -3.06 18.81 8.05
CA GLN A 92 -3.85 19.22 6.89
C GLN A 92 -5.34 18.86 7.04
N ARG A 93 -5.65 17.81 7.79
CA ARG A 93 -7.03 17.39 8.11
C ARG A 93 -7.65 18.28 9.19
N LEU A 94 -6.86 18.68 10.18
CA LEU A 94 -7.28 19.59 11.26
C LEU A 94 -7.64 21.00 10.77
N ARG A 95 -7.21 21.39 9.57
CA ARG A 95 -7.46 22.72 8.97
C ARG A 95 -8.80 22.84 8.22
N HIS A 96 -9.46 21.72 7.94
CA HIS A 96 -10.75 21.68 7.23
C HIS A 96 -11.78 20.87 8.05
N PRO A 97 -12.57 21.54 8.91
CA PRO A 97 -13.69 20.89 9.61
C PRO A 97 -14.89 20.62 8.69
#